data_AF-A0A660WAL4-F1
#
_entry.id   AF-A0A660WAL4-F1
#
_cell.length_a   1.000
_cell.length_b   1.000
_cell.length_c   1.000
_cell.angle_alpha   90.00
_cell.angle_beta   90.00
_cell.angle_gamma   90.00
#
_symmetry.space_group_name_H-M   'P 1'
#
loop_
_entity.id
_entity.type
_entity.pdbx_description
1 polymer ?
#
loop_
_entity_poly.entity_id
_entity_poly.type
_entity_poly.pdbx_seq_one_letter_code
_entity_poly.pdbx_strand_id
1 'polypeptide(L)'
;MNLLFENPQDKPAGPETPAPQPQGQIVAVALNANVWDSYDYIFPAAFGEPFLGQRVGVPFGRGNRATVGFIVALGRPATTRTLKPVHHA
;
A
#
# COMPACT_ATOMS: atom_id res chain seq x y z
N MET A 1 16.92 -17.06 -49.84
CA MET A 1 15.47 -17.28 -49.82
C MET A 1 15.10 -17.56 -48.37
N ASN A 2 14.82 -16.52 -47.56
CA ASN A 2 14.49 -16.65 -46.14
C ASN A 2 13.03 -16.23 -45.93
N LEU A 3 12.17 -17.18 -45.59
CA LEU A 3 10.78 -16.95 -45.24
C LEU A 3 10.66 -16.61 -43.75
N LEU A 4 10.18 -15.39 -43.50
CA LEU A 4 9.10 -15.05 -42.58
C LEU A 4 8.80 -16.05 -41.44
N PHE A 5 9.39 -15.81 -40.27
CA PHE A 5 8.75 -16.06 -38.98
C PHE A 5 9.12 -14.91 -38.03
N GLU A 6 8.39 -13.80 -38.11
CA GLU A 6 8.39 -12.84 -37.00
C GLU A 6 7.64 -13.50 -35.84
N ASN A 7 8.38 -13.80 -34.79
CA ASN A 7 7.82 -14.31 -33.54
C ASN A 7 7.00 -13.16 -32.91
N PRO A 8 5.68 -13.29 -32.68
CA PRO A 8 4.85 -12.22 -32.11
C PRO A 8 5.19 -11.86 -30.65
N GLN A 9 6.26 -12.43 -30.10
CA GLN A 9 6.75 -12.20 -28.73
C GLN A 9 7.99 -11.31 -28.65
N ASP A 10 8.57 -10.85 -29.77
CA ASP A 10 9.63 -9.83 -29.78
C ASP A 10 9.09 -8.39 -29.64
N LYS A 11 7.93 -8.24 -29.00
CA LYS A 11 7.52 -6.93 -28.50
C LYS A 11 8.27 -6.74 -27.18
N PRO A 12 9.22 -5.78 -27.07
CA PRO A 12 9.79 -5.47 -25.78
C PRO A 12 8.62 -5.18 -24.84
N ALA A 13 8.56 -5.90 -23.71
CA ALA A 13 7.68 -5.54 -22.63
C ALA A 13 7.96 -4.07 -22.34
N GLY A 14 7.03 -3.19 -22.73
CA GLY A 14 7.12 -1.77 -22.39
C GLY A 14 7.29 -1.68 -20.87
N PRO A 15 7.89 -0.59 -20.35
CA PRO A 15 8.11 -0.46 -18.93
C PRO A 15 6.81 -0.78 -18.23
N GLU A 16 6.81 -1.86 -17.47
CA GLU A 16 5.72 -2.28 -16.64
C GLU A 16 5.45 -1.11 -15.71
N THR A 17 4.49 -0.25 -16.11
CA THR A 17 4.13 0.93 -15.35
C THR A 17 3.82 0.44 -13.95
N PRO A 18 4.62 0.80 -12.94
CA PRO A 18 4.35 0.37 -11.59
C PRO A 18 2.91 0.77 -11.30
N ALA A 19 2.09 -0.19 -10.86
CA ALA A 19 0.73 0.11 -10.44
C ALA A 19 0.80 1.35 -9.53
N PRO A 20 -0.06 2.38 -9.73
CA PRO A 20 0.05 3.64 -9.01
C PRO A 20 0.21 3.36 -7.52
N GLN A 21 1.41 3.60 -7.00
CA GLN A 21 1.62 3.47 -5.57
C GLN A 21 0.73 4.54 -4.95
N PRO A 22 -0.18 4.17 -4.03
CA PRO A 22 -1.06 5.16 -3.42
C PRO A 22 -0.17 6.26 -2.84
N GLN A 23 -0.34 7.47 -3.35
CA GLN A 23 0.40 8.63 -2.89
C GLN A 23 -0.22 9.05 -1.55
N GLY A 24 0.60 9.21 -0.52
CA GLY A 24 0.10 9.47 0.82
C GLY A 24 1.17 9.47 1.88
N GLN A 25 0.78 9.86 3.09
CA GLN A 25 1.67 9.87 4.25
C GLN A 25 1.78 8.46 4.83
N ILE A 26 2.98 8.04 5.22
CA ILE A 26 3.16 6.79 5.94
C ILE A 26 2.80 7.00 7.41
N VAL A 27 1.89 6.18 7.92
CA VAL A 27 1.42 6.20 9.31
C VAL A 27 1.56 4.82 9.94
N ALA A 28 1.87 4.78 11.24
CA ALA A 28 1.86 3.53 11.99
C ALA A 28 0.49 3.31 12.62
N VAL A 29 -0.06 2.11 12.47
CA VAL A 29 -1.39 1.74 12.97
C VAL A 29 -1.27 0.59 13.95
N ALA A 30 -1.78 0.78 15.16
CA ALA A 30 -1.98 -0.29 16.13
C ALA A 30 -3.32 -0.99 15.86
N LEU A 31 -3.33 -2.32 15.95
CA LEU A 31 -4.47 -3.15 15.59
C LEU A 31 -4.96 -3.99 16.76
N ASN A 32 -6.28 -4.14 16.89
CA ASN A 32 -6.88 -5.06 17.85
C ASN A 32 -6.86 -6.51 17.31
N ALA A 33 -5.65 -7.03 17.06
CA ALA A 33 -5.41 -8.35 16.49
C ALA A 33 -4.54 -9.25 17.38
N ASN A 34 -4.46 -8.93 18.69
CA ASN A 34 -3.58 -9.58 19.66
C ASN A 34 -2.11 -9.64 19.21
N VAL A 35 -1.63 -8.52 18.67
CA VAL A 35 -0.24 -8.29 18.25
C VAL A 35 0.37 -7.20 19.12
N TRP A 36 1.65 -7.32 19.43
CA TRP A 36 2.37 -6.38 20.32
C TRP A 36 3.15 -5.32 19.54
N ASP A 37 2.71 -5.03 18.30
CA ASP A 37 3.39 -4.12 17.39
C ASP A 37 2.39 -3.27 16.58
N SER A 38 2.91 -2.21 15.98
CA SER A 38 2.22 -1.36 15.00
C SER A 38 2.68 -1.72 13.58
N TYR A 39 1.85 -1.42 12.58
CA TYR A 39 2.17 -1.68 11.19
C TYR A 39 2.07 -0.40 10.37
N ASP A 40 2.98 -0.24 9.42
CA ASP A 40 3.00 0.93 8.54
C ASP A 40 2.00 0.77 7.39
N TYR A 41 1.22 1.82 7.17
CA TYR A 41 0.25 1.93 6.09
C TYR A 41 0.43 3.25 5.34
N ILE A 42 -0.01 3.27 4.08
CA ILE A 42 -0.21 4.53 3.36
C ILE A 42 -1.55 5.12 3.76
N PHE A 43 -1.53 6.34 4.28
CA PHE A 43 -2.71 7.17 4.45
C PHE A 43 -2.93 7.99 3.17
N PRO A 44 -3.95 7.68 2.34
CA PRO A 44 -4.17 8.37 1.08
C PRO A 44 -4.43 9.87 1.28
N ALA A 45 -3.82 10.70 0.45
CA ALA A 45 -4.04 12.16 0.49
C ALA A 45 -5.52 12.57 0.33
N ALA A 46 -6.33 11.72 -0.31
CA ALA A 46 -7.78 11.93 -0.47
C ALA A 46 -8.55 11.95 0.86
N PHE A 47 -7.97 11.43 1.95
CA PHE A 47 -8.59 11.43 3.29
C PHE A 47 -8.19 12.64 4.13
N GLY A 48 -7.42 13.58 3.57
CA GLY A 48 -6.92 14.75 4.31
C GLY A 48 -5.67 14.43 5.12
N GLU A 49 -5.46 15.19 6.20
CA GLU A 49 -4.30 15.05 7.07
C GLU A 49 -4.59 14.07 8.21
N PRO A 50 -3.79 13.01 8.40
CA PRO A 50 -3.97 12.07 9.49
C PRO A 50 -3.60 12.68 10.84
N PHE A 51 -4.25 12.22 11.90
CA PHE A 51 -3.92 12.61 13.28
C PHE A 51 -3.77 11.40 14.22
N LEU A 52 -3.03 11.59 15.33
CA LEU A 52 -2.83 10.54 16.33
C LEU A 52 -4.14 10.18 17.03
N GLY A 53 -4.36 8.88 17.25
CA GLY A 53 -5.59 8.36 17.83
C GLY A 53 -6.75 8.28 16.83
N GLN A 54 -6.55 8.66 15.57
CA GLN A 54 -7.57 8.51 14.53
C GLN A 54 -7.89 7.02 14.30
N ARG A 55 -9.18 6.69 14.32
CA ARG A 55 -9.68 5.35 14.03
C ARG A 55 -9.73 5.14 12.52
N VAL A 56 -9.05 4.13 12.03
CA VAL A 56 -8.94 3.82 10.60
C VAL A 56 -9.34 2.38 10.29
N GLY A 57 -9.84 2.14 9.08
CA GLY A 57 -10.04 0.80 8.54
C GLY A 57 -8.87 0.39 7.67
N VAL A 58 -8.25 -0.76 7.95
CA VAL A 58 -7.08 -1.25 7.21
C VAL A 58 -7.19 -2.74 6.87
N PRO A 59 -6.54 -3.21 5.79
CA PRO A 59 -6.39 -4.63 5.53
C PRO A 59 -5.30 -5.24 6.42
N PHE A 60 -5.60 -6.37 7.07
CA PHE A 60 -4.64 -7.07 7.92
C PHE A 60 -4.57 -8.59 7.65
N GLY A 61 -3.36 -9.14 7.80
CA GLY A 61 -3.09 -10.57 7.67
C GLY A 61 -3.31 -11.16 6.26
N ARG A 62 -3.45 -12.49 6.23
CA ARG A 62 -3.73 -13.25 5.00
C ARG A 62 -5.15 -12.98 4.52
N GLY A 63 -5.30 -12.71 3.22
CA GLY A 63 -6.59 -12.42 2.61
C GLY A 63 -7.11 -10.99 2.85
N ASN A 64 -6.28 -10.08 3.39
CA ASN A 64 -6.60 -8.66 3.54
C ASN A 64 -7.93 -8.41 4.27
N ARG A 65 -8.17 -9.13 5.37
CA ARG A 65 -9.38 -8.93 6.18
C ARG A 65 -9.42 -7.48 6.67
N ALA A 66 -10.57 -6.84 6.53
CA ALA A 66 -10.78 -5.48 7.01
C ALA A 66 -10.78 -5.47 8.55
N THR A 67 -9.93 -4.65 9.12
CA THR A 67 -9.70 -4.55 10.56
C THR A 67 -9.67 -3.08 10.97
N VAL A 68 -10.21 -2.78 12.14
CA VAL A 68 -10.13 -1.45 12.74
C VAL A 68 -8.81 -1.30 13.47
N GLY A 69 -8.16 -0.16 13.27
CA GLY A 69 -6.95 0.23 13.98
C GLY A 69 -6.96 1.70 14.38
N PHE A 70 -5.91 2.11 15.06
CA PHE A 70 -5.69 3.49 15.47
C PHE A 70 -4.31 3.97 15.03
N ILE A 71 -4.23 5.18 14.48
CA ILE A 71 -2.96 5.80 14.14
C ILE A 71 -2.20 6.12 15.43
N VAL A 72 -0.99 5.57 15.57
CA VAL A 72 -0.14 5.74 16.76
C VAL A 72 1.17 6.46 16.48
N ALA A 73 1.55 6.61 15.20
CA ALA A 73 2.67 7.46 14.80
C ALA A 73 2.44 8.07 13.41
N LEU A 74 2.94 9.28 13.24
CA LEU A 74 2.96 10.04 11.98
C LEU A 74 4.41 10.21 11.52
N GLY A 75 4.60 10.63 10.26
CA GLY A 75 5.92 11.01 9.75
C GLY A 75 6.91 9.85 9.68
N ARG A 76 6.42 8.63 9.42
CA ARG A 76 7.29 7.47 9.17
C ARG A 76 8.20 7.75 7.98
N PRO A 77 9.47 7.32 8.04
CA PRO A 77 10.41 7.53 6.95
C PRO A 77 9.94 6.80 5.68
N ALA A 78 10.31 7.34 4.53
CA ALA A 78 10.07 6.66 3.26
C ALA A 78 10.69 5.26 3.27
N THR A 79 10.00 4.30 2.64
CA THR A 79 10.45 2.90 2.57
C THR A 79 10.34 2.39 1.14
N THR A 80 11.19 1.41 0.82
CA THR A 80 11.13 0.68 -0.46
C THR A 80 10.08 -0.44 -0.46
N ARG A 81 9.47 -0.72 0.71
CA ARG A 81 8.42 -1.73 0.85
C ARG A 81 7.11 -1.21 0.27
N THR A 82 6.42 -2.06 -0.49
CA THR A 82 5.03 -1.80 -0.89
C THR A 82 4.12 -1.86 0.33
N LEU A 83 3.56 -0.72 0.71
CA LEU A 83 2.65 -0.60 1.85
C LEU A 83 1.19 -0.67 1.38
N LYS A 84 0.34 -1.28 2.22
CA LYS A 84 -1.10 -1.32 1.95
C LYS A 84 -1.73 0.04 2.28
N PRO A 85 -2.78 0.47 1.57
CA PRO A 85 -3.48 1.71 1.88
C PRO A 85 -4.47 1.53 3.04
N VAL A 86 -4.71 2.61 3.77
CA VAL A 86 -5.92 2.77 4.60
C VAL A 86 -7.14 2.77 3.69
N HIS A 87 -8.20 2.08 4.09
CA HIS A 87 -9.45 1.97 3.31
C HIS A 87 -10.45 3.09 3.64
N HIS A 88 -10.50 3.54 4.90
CA HIS A 88 -11.31 4.67 5.34
C HIS A 88 -10.74 5.28 6.62
N ALA A 89 -11.03 6.57 6.84
CA ALA A 89 -10.45 7.44 7.84
C ALA A 89 -11.48 8.07 8.77
#